data_AF-A0A517S7H4-F1
#
_entry.id   AF-A0A517S7H4-F1
#
_cell.length_a   1.000
_cell.length_b   1.000
_cell.length_c   1.000
_cell.angle_alpha   90.00
_cell.angle_beta   90.00
_cell.angle_gamma   90.00
#
_symmetry.space_group_name_H-M   'P 1'
#
loop_
_entity.id
_entity.type
_entity.pdbx_description
1 polymer ?
#
loop_
_entity_poly.entity_id
_entity_poly.type
_entity_poly.pdbx_seq_one_letter_code
_entity_poly.pdbx_strand_id
1 'polypeptide(L)'
;MRAGHYAGAFFFLFFGASTASATNPGFLPGDCCFLTNLTQEKVKDLQNSNSPTFSYKVPDPLSMAFCGYSGYWRLEIPDMPQAQRAALKAAYESAREFQPRELTELKDSETGRLEVIESNPLRVLVVNRDFDFKRYGVLGKYNEAWPKESLAGAGGFFGGGSGSTPARSYVPIVQNAEIVIQEWYHGSEVAPLAVELPAPLEATVGGKPVLQPAKAKKPLRFIVLPERFESYVKPEDGTSLYVVDDDVVEYRYHPGDRWLKAADWEKKQDGVEEHLRAVDAQPKSPPSGW
;
A
#
# COMPACT_ATOMS: atom_id res chain seq x y z
N MET A 1 6.93 21.77 74.72
CA MET A 1 6.67 20.71 73.72
C MET A 1 5.52 21.19 72.83
N ARG A 2 5.80 21.61 71.58
CA ARG A 2 4.77 22.00 70.61
C ARG A 2 4.79 20.97 69.47
N ALA A 3 3.65 20.33 69.25
CA ALA A 3 3.45 19.31 68.23
C ALA A 3 3.25 19.97 66.86
N GLY A 4 4.13 19.65 65.91
CA GLY A 4 4.00 20.05 64.50
C GLY A 4 3.00 19.16 63.79
N HIS A 5 1.99 19.78 63.18
CA HIS A 5 1.06 19.12 62.26
C HIS A 5 1.69 19.12 60.87
N TYR A 6 1.95 17.94 60.31
CA TYR A 6 2.27 17.79 58.88
C TYR A 6 0.96 17.57 58.12
N ALA A 7 0.55 18.56 57.35
CA ALA A 7 -0.50 18.44 56.35
C ALA A 7 0.08 17.69 55.13
N GLY A 8 -0.30 16.42 54.97
CA GLY A 8 0.03 15.65 53.78
C GLY A 8 -0.80 16.12 52.59
N ALA A 9 -0.14 16.68 51.57
CA ALA A 9 -0.76 16.99 50.29
C ALA A 9 -0.94 15.68 49.49
N PHE A 10 -2.18 15.23 49.32
CA PHE A 10 -2.54 14.16 48.40
C PHE A 10 -2.57 14.73 46.97
N PHE A 11 -1.52 14.46 46.19
CA PHE A 11 -1.51 14.73 44.76
C PHE A 11 -2.33 13.63 44.06
N PHE A 12 -3.58 13.93 43.71
CA PHE A 12 -4.34 13.09 42.78
C PHE A 12 -3.77 13.29 41.36
N LEU A 13 -2.93 12.34 40.93
CA LEU A 13 -2.59 12.15 39.53
C LEU A 13 -3.85 11.70 38.79
N PHE A 14 -4.59 12.65 38.22
CA PHE A 14 -5.54 12.36 37.16
C PHE A 14 -4.75 11.86 35.95
N PHE A 15 -4.62 10.53 35.82
CA PHE A 15 -4.35 9.91 34.54
C PHE A 15 -5.57 10.21 33.66
N GLY A 16 -5.48 11.27 32.86
CA GLY A 16 -6.39 11.49 31.75
C GLY A 16 -6.25 10.31 30.80
N ALA A 17 -7.18 9.35 30.88
CA ALA A 17 -7.33 8.32 29.89
C ALA A 17 -7.65 9.02 28.56
N SER A 18 -6.64 9.23 27.72
CA SER A 18 -6.90 9.53 26.32
C SER A 18 -7.65 8.33 25.76
N THR A 19 -8.92 8.54 25.41
CA THR A 19 -9.69 7.58 24.66
C THR A 19 -9.05 7.43 23.28
N ALA A 20 -8.17 6.44 23.15
CA ALA A 20 -7.62 6.03 21.88
C ALA A 20 -8.77 5.45 21.04
N SER A 21 -9.40 6.31 20.24
CA SER A 21 -10.38 5.90 19.25
C SER A 21 -9.63 5.38 18.04
N ALA A 22 -9.65 4.07 17.82
CA ALA A 22 -9.22 3.53 16.53
C ALA A 22 -10.25 3.93 15.46
N THR A 23 -9.88 3.95 14.19
CA THR A 23 -10.81 3.98 13.07
C THR A 23 -10.21 3.05 12.01
N ASN A 24 -11.02 2.48 11.13
CA ASN A 24 -10.54 1.72 9.99
C ASN A 24 -10.53 2.64 8.76
N PRO A 25 -9.41 3.33 8.45
CA PRO A 25 -9.35 4.20 7.29
C PRO A 25 -9.23 3.40 5.99
N GLY A 26 -10.15 3.68 5.08
CA GLY A 26 -10.03 3.31 3.67
C GLY A 26 -9.06 4.23 2.93
N PHE A 27 -9.25 4.35 1.62
CA PHE A 27 -8.54 5.34 0.80
C PHE A 27 -9.02 6.75 1.12
N LEU A 28 -8.07 7.66 1.20
CA LEU A 28 -8.29 9.03 1.61
C LEU A 28 -7.95 9.95 0.42
N PRO A 29 -8.81 10.93 0.06
CA PRO A 29 -8.41 11.99 -0.86
C PRO A 29 -7.20 12.71 -0.24
N GLY A 30 -6.03 12.56 -0.84
CA GLY A 30 -4.72 12.94 -0.27
C GLY A 30 -3.69 11.80 -0.27
N ASP A 31 -4.12 10.54 -0.21
CA ASP A 31 -3.23 9.40 -0.41
C ASP A 31 -2.69 9.39 -1.86
N CYS A 32 -1.39 9.17 -2.06
CA CYS A 32 -0.78 9.08 -3.38
C CYS A 32 -1.12 7.78 -4.13
N CYS A 33 -1.66 6.79 -3.41
CA CYS A 33 -1.98 5.48 -3.95
C CYS A 33 -3.26 4.89 -3.37
N PHE A 34 -3.95 4.09 -4.18
CA PHE A 34 -5.03 3.21 -3.72
C PHE A 34 -4.51 1.78 -3.66
N LEU A 35 -4.53 1.17 -2.48
CA LEU A 35 -4.10 -0.22 -2.27
C LEU A 35 -5.26 -1.19 -2.51
N THR A 36 -5.05 -2.19 -3.35
CA THR A 36 -6.03 -3.23 -3.67
C THR A 36 -5.38 -4.61 -3.83
N ASN A 37 -6.23 -5.63 -4.02
CA ASN A 37 -5.82 -7.00 -4.29
C ASN A 37 -6.13 -7.36 -5.74
N LEU A 38 -5.24 -8.14 -6.35
CA LEU A 38 -5.42 -8.74 -7.66
C LEU A 38 -5.45 -10.27 -7.53
N THR A 39 -6.63 -10.84 -7.77
CA THR A 39 -6.90 -12.29 -7.79
C THR A 39 -7.19 -12.75 -9.21
N GLN A 40 -7.21 -14.07 -9.44
CA GLN A 40 -7.61 -14.62 -10.74
C GLN A 40 -9.03 -14.19 -11.12
N GLU A 41 -9.96 -14.16 -10.16
CA GLU A 41 -11.32 -13.68 -10.36
C GLU A 41 -11.31 -12.22 -10.81
N LYS A 42 -10.58 -11.35 -10.10
CA LYS A 42 -10.45 -9.94 -10.50
C LYS A 42 -9.86 -9.80 -11.89
N VAL A 43 -8.84 -10.59 -12.24
CA VAL A 43 -8.26 -10.61 -13.60
C VAL A 43 -9.30 -10.99 -14.65
N LYS A 44 -10.17 -11.95 -14.39
CA LYS A 44 -11.29 -12.31 -15.28
C LYS A 44 -12.29 -11.17 -15.40
N ASP A 45 -12.68 -10.54 -14.28
CA ASP A 45 -13.57 -9.37 -14.29
C ASP A 45 -13.00 -8.23 -15.14
N LEU A 46 -11.70 -7.95 -15.00
CA LEU A 46 -11.01 -6.92 -15.76
C LEU A 46 -11.12 -7.13 -17.27
N GLN A 47 -11.14 -8.38 -17.75
CA GLN A 47 -11.29 -8.63 -19.18
C GLN A 47 -12.70 -8.35 -19.69
N ASN A 48 -13.70 -8.38 -18.80
CA ASN A 48 -15.11 -8.25 -19.14
C ASN A 48 -15.69 -6.86 -18.86
N SER A 49 -14.94 -5.96 -18.20
CA SER A 49 -15.39 -4.61 -17.85
C SER A 49 -14.49 -3.53 -18.43
N ASN A 50 -15.10 -2.53 -19.06
CA ASN A 50 -14.39 -1.31 -19.47
C ASN A 50 -14.18 -0.33 -18.31
N SER A 51 -14.95 -0.44 -17.23
CA SER A 51 -14.84 0.43 -16.06
C SER A 51 -14.77 -0.42 -14.79
N PRO A 52 -13.65 -1.12 -14.56
CA PRO A 52 -13.54 -2.01 -13.42
C PRO A 52 -13.48 -1.25 -12.10
N THR A 53 -14.02 -1.88 -11.07
CA THR A 53 -14.01 -1.40 -9.70
C THR A 53 -13.13 -2.29 -8.83
N PHE A 54 -12.23 -1.65 -8.09
CA PHE A 54 -11.30 -2.26 -7.15
C PHE A 54 -11.74 -1.98 -5.72
N SER A 55 -11.66 -3.00 -4.86
CA SER A 55 -11.92 -2.86 -3.43
C SER A 55 -10.64 -2.47 -2.70
N TYR A 56 -10.74 -1.51 -1.78
CA TYR A 56 -9.60 -1.10 -0.96
C TYR A 56 -9.18 -2.25 -0.04
N LYS A 57 -7.88 -2.53 0.01
CA LYS A 57 -7.30 -3.49 0.94
C LYS A 57 -6.72 -2.70 2.12
N VAL A 58 -7.24 -2.98 3.32
CA VAL A 58 -6.64 -2.50 4.56
C VAL A 58 -5.25 -3.15 4.72
N PRO A 59 -4.21 -2.38 5.07
CA PRO A 59 -2.89 -2.95 5.32
C PRO A 59 -2.88 -3.90 6.53
N ASP A 60 -2.22 -5.05 6.40
CA ASP A 60 -2.06 -6.01 7.50
C ASP A 60 -1.02 -5.45 8.50
N PRO A 61 -1.24 -5.45 9.84
CA PRO A 61 -2.19 -6.25 10.62
C PRO A 61 -3.42 -5.49 11.15
N LEU A 62 -3.79 -4.33 10.59
CA LEU A 62 -4.85 -3.47 11.13
C LEU A 62 -6.28 -3.97 10.86
N SER A 63 -6.44 -5.27 10.58
CA SER A 63 -7.64 -5.82 9.96
C SER A 63 -8.90 -5.79 10.84
N MET A 64 -8.82 -5.50 12.14
CA MET A 64 -10.01 -5.40 12.99
C MET A 64 -9.83 -4.44 14.17
N ALA A 65 -10.16 -3.15 13.97
CA ALA A 65 -10.59 -2.30 15.06
C ALA A 65 -12.11 -2.12 15.01
N PHE A 66 -12.82 -2.35 16.12
CA PHE A 66 -14.29 -2.23 16.23
C PHE A 66 -14.76 -0.77 16.31
N CYS A 67 -14.14 0.14 15.56
CA CYS A 67 -14.21 1.58 15.85
C CYS A 67 -14.65 2.45 14.66
N GLY A 68 -15.46 1.87 13.77
CA GLY A 68 -16.03 2.57 12.61
C GLY A 68 -15.05 2.72 11.46
N TYR A 69 -15.60 3.00 10.29
CA TYR A 69 -14.90 3.12 9.02
C TYR A 69 -14.82 4.58 8.58
N SER A 70 -13.73 4.93 7.88
CA SER A 70 -13.58 6.21 7.20
C SER A 70 -13.05 6.02 5.78
N GLY A 71 -13.11 7.06 4.95
CA GLY A 71 -12.59 7.03 3.58
C GLY A 71 -13.41 6.20 2.59
N TYR A 72 -12.86 6.09 1.39
CA TYR A 72 -13.42 5.35 0.26
C TYR A 72 -12.91 3.92 0.23
N TRP A 73 -13.82 2.98 0.02
CA TRP A 73 -13.52 1.56 0.01
C TRP A 73 -13.53 0.95 -1.39
N ARG A 74 -13.85 1.76 -2.39
CA ARG A 74 -13.89 1.35 -3.80
C ARG A 74 -13.27 2.44 -4.68
N LEU A 75 -12.52 1.99 -5.68
CA LEU A 75 -11.99 2.82 -6.75
C LEU A 75 -12.49 2.27 -8.08
N GLU A 76 -13.23 3.07 -8.82
CA GLU A 76 -13.60 2.80 -10.21
C GLU A 76 -12.54 3.41 -11.13
N ILE A 77 -12.19 2.70 -12.20
CA ILE A 77 -11.29 3.20 -13.24
C ILE A 77 -12.11 3.31 -14.53
N PRO A 78 -12.71 4.48 -14.82
CA PRO A 78 -13.59 4.64 -15.97
C PRO A 78 -12.85 4.40 -17.29
N ASP A 79 -13.43 3.64 -18.21
CA ASP A 79 -12.93 3.41 -19.57
C ASP A 79 -11.48 2.90 -19.64
N MET A 80 -11.06 2.08 -18.68
CA MET A 80 -9.71 1.52 -18.59
C MET A 80 -9.27 0.90 -19.92
N PRO A 81 -8.13 1.31 -20.53
CA PRO A 81 -7.72 0.81 -21.84
C PRO A 81 -7.56 -0.71 -21.88
N GLN A 82 -7.96 -1.34 -22.99
CA GLN A 82 -7.81 -2.80 -23.15
C GLN A 82 -6.35 -3.25 -23.01
N ALA A 83 -5.40 -2.47 -23.53
CA ALA A 83 -3.96 -2.76 -23.40
C ALA A 83 -3.54 -2.83 -21.93
N GLN A 84 -3.94 -1.86 -21.12
CA GLN A 84 -3.67 -1.84 -19.68
C GLN A 84 -4.34 -3.02 -18.93
N ARG A 85 -5.56 -3.41 -19.31
CA ARG A 85 -6.24 -4.60 -18.75
C ARG A 85 -5.52 -5.90 -19.12
N ALA A 86 -5.01 -6.00 -20.35
CA ALA A 86 -4.22 -7.13 -20.80
C ALA A 86 -2.84 -7.17 -20.11
N ALA A 87 -2.21 -6.02 -19.90
CA ALA A 87 -0.94 -5.90 -19.20
C ALA A 87 -1.06 -6.27 -17.71
N LEU A 88 -2.15 -5.91 -17.03
CA LEU A 88 -2.43 -6.39 -15.67
C LEU A 88 -2.62 -7.91 -15.61
N LYS A 89 -3.30 -8.49 -16.61
CA LYS A 89 -3.42 -9.94 -16.73
C LYS A 89 -2.04 -10.59 -16.91
N ALA A 90 -1.21 -10.04 -17.79
CA ALA A 90 0.14 -10.54 -18.02
C ALA A 90 1.00 -10.44 -16.75
N ALA A 91 0.97 -9.30 -16.04
CA ALA A 91 1.67 -9.14 -14.77
C ALA A 91 1.23 -10.16 -13.71
N TYR A 92 -0.09 -10.42 -13.62
CA TYR A 92 -0.61 -11.46 -12.75
C TYR A 92 -0.09 -12.84 -13.14
N GLU A 93 -0.15 -13.20 -14.42
CA GLU A 93 0.30 -14.51 -14.92
C GLU A 93 1.80 -14.71 -14.67
N SER A 94 2.64 -13.73 -15.00
CA SER A 94 4.09 -13.77 -14.74
C SER A 94 4.41 -13.91 -13.25
N ALA A 95 3.72 -13.16 -12.39
CA ALA A 95 3.91 -13.31 -10.95
C ALA A 95 3.54 -14.73 -10.45
N ARG A 96 2.52 -15.37 -11.07
CA ARG A 96 2.07 -16.72 -10.71
C ARG A 96 2.96 -17.84 -11.23
N GLU A 97 3.90 -17.57 -12.14
CA GLU A 97 4.91 -18.55 -12.55
C GLU A 97 5.85 -18.92 -11.38
N PHE A 98 6.19 -17.94 -10.54
CA PHE A 98 7.10 -18.12 -9.41
C PHE A 98 6.38 -18.20 -8.06
N GLN A 99 5.16 -17.68 -7.96
CA GLN A 99 4.36 -17.71 -6.74
C GLN A 99 2.97 -18.31 -7.03
N PRO A 100 2.88 -19.66 -7.03
CA PRO A 100 1.62 -20.34 -7.31
C PRO A 100 0.47 -19.85 -6.43
N ARG A 101 -0.74 -19.97 -6.96
CA ARG A 101 -1.96 -19.58 -6.23
C ARG A 101 -2.19 -20.54 -5.08
N GLU A 102 -2.51 -19.96 -3.94
CA GLU A 102 -3.05 -20.68 -2.79
C GLU A 102 -4.56 -20.45 -2.77
N LEU A 103 -5.30 -21.53 -2.61
CA LEU A 103 -6.75 -21.51 -2.55
C LEU A 103 -7.20 -21.93 -1.15
N THR A 104 -8.26 -21.31 -0.65
CA THR A 104 -8.89 -21.67 0.62
C THR A 104 -10.39 -21.76 0.43
N GLU A 105 -10.98 -22.78 1.03
CA GLU A 105 -12.43 -22.94 1.10
C GLU A 105 -12.95 -22.12 2.29
N LEU A 106 -13.81 -21.15 1.99
CA LEU A 106 -14.59 -20.45 2.99
C LEU A 106 -16.03 -20.92 2.92
N LYS A 107 -16.59 -21.21 4.08
CA LYS A 107 -18.02 -21.48 4.20
C LYS A 107 -18.74 -20.16 4.42
N ASP A 108 -19.58 -19.77 3.48
CA ASP A 108 -20.50 -18.66 3.63
C ASP A 108 -21.40 -18.93 4.85
N SER A 109 -21.37 -18.02 5.82
CA SER A 109 -22.13 -18.14 7.06
C SER A 109 -23.64 -17.99 6.88
N GLU A 110 -24.08 -17.29 5.82
CA GLU A 110 -25.49 -17.02 5.52
C GLU A 110 -26.07 -18.12 4.63
N THR A 111 -25.35 -18.54 3.59
CA THR A 111 -25.85 -19.53 2.62
C THR A 111 -25.40 -20.96 2.90
N GLY A 112 -24.38 -21.14 3.76
CA GLY A 112 -23.76 -22.43 4.05
C GLY A 112 -22.96 -23.03 2.89
N ARG A 113 -22.86 -22.31 1.76
CA ARG A 113 -22.12 -22.76 0.57
C ARG A 113 -20.63 -22.65 0.78
N LEU A 114 -19.89 -23.60 0.20
CA LEU A 114 -18.44 -23.53 0.14
C LEU A 114 -18.05 -22.67 -1.06
N GLU A 115 -17.28 -21.64 -0.81
CA GLU A 115 -16.67 -20.77 -1.80
C GLU A 115 -15.15 -20.99 -1.80
N VAL A 116 -14.58 -21.23 -2.97
CA VAL A 116 -13.13 -21.38 -3.12
C VAL A 116 -12.56 -20.02 -3.50
N ILE A 117 -11.80 -19.40 -2.60
CA ILE A 117 -11.17 -18.10 -2.81
C ILE A 117 -9.65 -18.22 -2.86
N GLU A 118 -9.00 -17.25 -3.52
CA GLU A 118 -7.54 -17.12 -3.54
C GLU A 118 -7.06 -16.47 -2.24
N SER A 119 -6.29 -17.21 -1.43
CA SER A 119 -5.86 -16.79 -0.09
C SER A 119 -4.57 -15.97 -0.08
N ASN A 120 -3.80 -16.01 -1.18
CA ASN A 120 -2.55 -15.26 -1.34
C ASN A 120 -2.63 -14.23 -2.49
N PRO A 121 -3.62 -13.31 -2.51
CA PRO A 121 -3.76 -12.34 -3.61
C PRO A 121 -2.50 -11.50 -3.80
N LEU A 122 -2.22 -11.09 -5.04
CA LEU A 122 -1.16 -10.11 -5.30
C LEU A 122 -1.62 -8.73 -4.83
N ARG A 123 -0.71 -7.95 -4.24
CA ARG A 123 -1.01 -6.59 -3.80
C ARG A 123 -0.77 -5.63 -4.95
N VAL A 124 -1.64 -4.66 -5.13
CA VAL A 124 -1.53 -3.68 -6.22
C VAL A 124 -1.73 -2.28 -5.67
N LEU A 125 -0.82 -1.39 -6.06
CA LEU A 125 -0.93 0.04 -5.82
C LEU A 125 -1.37 0.70 -7.12
N VAL A 126 -2.52 1.38 -7.08
CA VAL A 126 -2.95 2.26 -8.17
C VAL A 126 -2.42 3.66 -7.87
N VAL A 127 -1.59 4.19 -8.75
CA VAL A 127 -0.91 5.49 -8.61
C VAL A 127 -1.09 6.34 -9.88
N ASN A 128 -0.79 7.63 -9.78
CA ASN A 128 -0.63 8.47 -10.97
C ASN A 128 0.54 7.94 -11.83
N ARG A 129 0.45 8.06 -13.16
CA ARG A 129 1.48 7.52 -14.07
C ARG A 129 2.88 8.12 -13.88
N ASP A 130 2.96 9.34 -13.38
CA ASP A 130 4.20 10.06 -13.10
C ASP A 130 4.83 9.74 -11.74
N PHE A 131 4.21 8.88 -10.93
CA PHE A 131 4.78 8.47 -9.65
C PHE A 131 6.14 7.77 -9.82
N ASP A 132 7.17 8.36 -9.22
CA ASP A 132 8.54 7.85 -9.22
C ASP A 132 8.78 6.90 -8.04
N PHE A 133 8.34 5.66 -8.22
CA PHE A 133 8.52 4.60 -7.22
C PHE A 133 9.99 4.24 -6.94
N LYS A 134 10.94 4.63 -7.81
CA LYS A 134 12.37 4.37 -7.58
C LYS A 134 12.98 5.37 -6.61
N ARG A 135 12.51 6.61 -6.68
CA ARG A 135 12.86 7.67 -5.73
C ARG A 135 12.12 7.52 -4.41
N TYR A 136 10.81 7.32 -4.47
CA TYR A 136 9.91 7.35 -3.32
C TYR A 136 9.54 5.95 -2.78
N GLY A 137 9.97 4.86 -3.40
CA GLY A 137 9.55 3.52 -2.95
C GLY A 137 8.05 3.26 -3.17
N VAL A 138 7.58 2.09 -2.71
CA VAL A 138 6.22 1.58 -3.01
C VAL A 138 5.32 1.43 -1.79
N LEU A 139 5.84 1.62 -0.57
CA LEU A 139 5.05 1.40 0.65
C LEU A 139 4.55 2.70 1.29
N GLY A 140 4.78 3.84 0.63
CA GLY A 140 4.41 5.15 1.13
C GLY A 140 3.04 5.62 0.64
N LYS A 141 2.21 6.20 1.51
CA LYS A 141 0.98 6.93 1.13
C LYS A 141 1.20 8.42 0.87
N TYR A 142 2.25 9.02 1.45
CA TYR A 142 2.64 10.43 1.24
C TYR A 142 1.51 11.45 1.47
N ASN A 143 0.64 11.18 2.45
CA ASN A 143 -0.59 11.93 2.68
C ASN A 143 -0.44 13.05 3.74
N GLU A 144 0.43 14.04 3.47
CA GLU A 144 0.65 15.16 4.41
C GLU A 144 -0.45 16.23 4.41
N ALA A 145 -1.30 16.26 3.37
CA ALA A 145 -2.34 17.29 3.24
C ALA A 145 -3.59 17.02 4.11
N TRP A 146 -3.75 15.81 4.63
CA TRP A 146 -4.94 15.36 5.36
C TRP A 146 -5.40 16.28 6.51
N PRO A 147 -4.52 16.83 7.38
CA PRO A 147 -4.96 17.72 8.45
C PRO A 147 -5.54 19.04 7.93
N LYS A 148 -5.12 19.51 6.75
CA LYS A 148 -5.56 20.78 6.17
C LYS A 148 -6.83 20.60 5.34
N GLU A 149 -6.93 19.53 4.56
CA GLU A 149 -8.11 19.23 3.74
C GLU A 149 -9.33 18.86 4.57
N SER A 150 -9.10 18.21 5.72
CA SER A 150 -10.14 17.97 6.72
C SER A 150 -10.72 19.24 7.38
N LEU A 151 -10.00 20.37 7.28
CA LEU A 151 -10.38 21.65 7.89
C LEU A 151 -10.92 22.68 6.88
N ALA A 152 -10.48 22.66 5.61
CA ALA A 152 -10.64 23.82 4.72
C ALA A 152 -11.74 23.74 3.65
N GLY A 153 -12.14 22.57 3.14
CA GLY A 153 -12.83 22.52 1.83
C GLY A 153 -14.32 22.19 1.80
N ALA A 154 -15.00 22.12 2.95
CA ALA A 154 -15.81 20.91 3.11
C ALA A 154 -16.99 20.89 4.06
N GLY A 155 -17.32 21.97 4.79
CA GLY A 155 -18.33 21.89 5.87
C GLY A 155 -18.12 20.68 6.81
N GLY A 156 -16.86 20.23 6.99
CA GLY A 156 -16.58 19.01 7.72
C GLY A 156 -16.89 17.71 6.97
N PHE A 157 -16.40 17.50 5.74
CA PHE A 157 -16.56 16.25 4.97
C PHE A 157 -16.19 14.97 5.75
N PHE A 158 -15.44 15.10 6.87
CA PHE A 158 -15.20 14.01 7.81
C PHE A 158 -15.33 14.43 9.29
N GLY A 159 -15.87 15.61 9.64
CA GLY A 159 -15.94 16.05 11.04
C GLY A 159 -16.92 17.18 11.35
N GLY A 160 -17.70 17.03 12.42
CA GLY A 160 -18.42 18.16 13.01
C GLY A 160 -19.73 17.86 13.74
N GLY A 161 -20.01 16.61 14.15
CA GLY A 161 -21.04 16.36 15.15
C GLY A 161 -20.46 16.56 16.55
N SER A 162 -20.92 17.58 17.27
CA SER A 162 -20.61 17.86 18.68
C SER A 162 -20.69 16.58 19.54
N GLY A 163 -19.53 15.98 19.83
CA GLY A 163 -19.45 14.75 20.61
C GLY A 163 -18.20 13.95 20.30
N SER A 164 -17.03 14.47 20.72
CA SER A 164 -15.83 13.66 21.01
C SER A 164 -15.49 12.54 20.01
N THR A 165 -15.30 12.84 18.72
CA THR A 165 -14.60 11.90 17.82
C THR A 165 -13.11 12.31 17.79
N PRO A 166 -12.23 11.62 18.52
CA PRO A 166 -10.81 11.98 18.63
C PRO A 166 -10.09 11.81 17.29
N ALA A 167 -8.90 12.38 17.21
CA ALA A 167 -8.04 12.44 16.03
C ALA A 167 -8.06 11.16 15.18
N ARG A 168 -8.36 11.37 13.90
CA ARG A 168 -8.28 10.39 12.82
C ARG A 168 -6.82 9.96 12.66
N SER A 169 -6.48 8.79 13.17
CA SER A 169 -5.11 8.29 13.17
C SER A 169 -4.64 8.00 11.74
N TYR A 170 -3.49 8.55 11.38
CA TYR A 170 -2.75 8.13 10.21
C TYR A 170 -2.45 6.62 10.30
N VAL A 171 -2.70 5.90 9.21
CA VAL A 171 -2.47 4.46 9.10
C VAL A 171 -1.52 4.21 7.93
N PRO A 172 -0.25 3.85 8.20
CA PRO A 172 0.70 3.54 7.15
C PRO A 172 0.35 2.21 6.48
N ILE A 173 0.83 2.01 5.24
CA ILE A 173 0.72 0.69 4.57
C ILE A 173 1.53 -0.36 5.33
N VAL A 174 2.70 0.00 5.84
CA VAL A 174 3.49 -0.85 6.72
C VAL A 174 3.88 -0.09 7.97
N GLN A 175 3.73 -0.70 9.14
CA GLN A 175 4.20 -0.15 10.41
C GLN A 175 5.73 -0.26 10.51
N ASN A 176 6.43 0.57 9.74
CA ASN A 176 7.88 0.67 9.76
C ASN A 176 8.32 2.14 9.90
N ALA A 177 9.21 2.41 10.85
CA ALA A 177 9.63 3.78 11.15
C ALA A 177 10.34 4.48 9.98
N GLU A 178 11.15 3.77 9.20
CA GLU A 178 11.88 4.33 8.05
C GLU A 178 10.88 4.77 6.97
N ILE A 179 9.87 3.95 6.68
CA ILE A 179 8.81 4.28 5.73
C ILE A 179 7.99 5.49 6.23
N VAL A 180 7.61 5.53 7.50
CA VAL A 180 6.85 6.67 8.07
C VAL A 180 7.66 7.96 8.00
N ILE A 181 8.95 7.91 8.34
CA ILE A 181 9.84 9.08 8.23
C ILE A 181 9.96 9.53 6.78
N GLN A 182 10.11 8.59 5.84
CA GLN A 182 10.17 8.88 4.42
C GLN A 182 8.88 9.55 3.92
N GLU A 183 7.71 9.04 4.34
CA GLU A 183 6.41 9.61 3.99
C GLU A 183 6.27 11.06 4.46
N TRP A 184 6.69 11.36 5.69
CA TRP A 184 6.68 12.73 6.21
C TRP A 184 7.71 13.60 5.50
N TYR A 185 8.91 13.08 5.25
CA TYR A 185 9.96 13.89 4.63
C TYR A 185 9.61 14.31 3.19
N HIS A 186 8.98 13.43 2.42
CA HIS A 186 8.64 13.66 1.01
C HIS A 186 7.15 13.89 0.74
N GLY A 187 6.30 13.99 1.76
CA GLY A 187 4.85 14.07 1.56
C GLY A 187 4.42 15.24 0.67
N SER A 188 5.01 16.41 0.86
CA SER A 188 4.79 17.57 -0.01
C SER A 188 5.34 17.44 -1.44
N GLU A 189 6.24 16.49 -1.71
CA GLU A 189 6.83 16.27 -3.04
C GLU A 189 6.02 15.31 -3.90
N VAL A 190 5.20 14.44 -3.29
CA VAL A 190 4.46 13.39 -3.99
C VAL A 190 3.01 13.83 -4.16
N ALA A 191 2.55 13.88 -5.41
CA ALA A 191 1.17 14.23 -5.71
C ALA A 191 0.19 13.16 -5.20
N PRO A 192 -0.98 13.57 -4.67
CA PRO A 192 -2.05 12.63 -4.32
C PRO A 192 -2.60 11.94 -5.56
N LEU A 193 -3.16 10.73 -5.40
CA LEU A 193 -3.81 10.02 -6.49
C LEU A 193 -4.96 10.88 -7.03
N ALA A 194 -4.93 11.17 -8.33
CA ALA A 194 -5.94 12.02 -8.95
C ALA A 194 -7.28 11.27 -9.01
N VAL A 195 -8.25 11.74 -8.24
CA VAL A 195 -9.60 11.15 -8.19
C VAL A 195 -10.69 12.21 -8.35
N GLU A 196 -11.84 11.78 -8.85
CA GLU A 196 -13.12 12.48 -8.74
C GLU A 196 -13.96 11.78 -7.68
N LEU A 197 -14.44 12.57 -6.72
CA LEU A 197 -15.27 12.08 -5.62
C LEU A 197 -16.74 12.15 -6.03
N PRO A 198 -17.55 11.13 -5.72
CA PRO A 198 -18.96 11.15 -6.07
C PRO A 198 -19.72 12.24 -5.28
N ALA A 199 -20.74 12.82 -5.93
CA ALA A 199 -21.66 13.77 -5.32
C ALA A 199 -23.04 13.12 -5.05
N PRO A 200 -23.71 13.40 -3.92
CA PRO A 200 -23.19 14.14 -2.77
C PRO A 200 -22.12 13.32 -2.03
N LEU A 201 -21.14 14.01 -1.45
CA LEU A 201 -20.16 13.40 -0.56
C LEU A 201 -20.92 12.78 0.62
N GLU A 202 -21.10 11.46 0.62
CA GLU A 202 -21.56 10.73 1.80
C GLU A 202 -20.49 10.92 2.88
N ALA A 203 -20.72 11.90 3.76
CA ALA A 203 -19.97 11.99 5.00
C ALA A 203 -20.08 10.63 5.69
N THR A 204 -18.99 10.16 6.30
CA THR A 204 -18.95 8.92 7.09
C THR A 204 -19.76 9.11 8.37
N VAL A 205 -21.08 9.30 8.25
CA VAL A 205 -22.01 9.47 9.36
C VAL A 205 -22.17 8.10 10.01
N GLY A 206 -21.77 8.01 11.29
CA GLY A 206 -21.91 6.79 12.08
C GLY A 206 -20.88 5.69 11.79
N GLY A 207 -19.72 6.04 11.20
CA GLY A 207 -18.62 5.10 11.00
C GLY A 207 -18.91 3.99 9.98
N LYS A 208 -19.75 4.25 8.97
CA LYS A 208 -19.98 3.34 7.85
C LYS A 208 -18.94 3.56 6.73
N PRO A 209 -18.52 2.51 6.00
CA PRO A 209 -17.60 2.67 4.89
C PRO A 209 -18.29 3.36 3.71
N VAL A 210 -17.59 4.27 3.03
CA VAL A 210 -18.11 4.87 1.77
C VAL A 210 -17.92 3.86 0.65
N LEU A 211 -19.02 3.23 0.24
CA LEU A 211 -19.04 2.18 -0.79
C LEU A 211 -19.29 2.72 -2.20
N GLN A 212 -19.68 3.99 -2.33
CA GLN A 212 -19.71 4.65 -3.61
C GLN A 212 -18.26 4.86 -4.08
N PRO A 213 -17.90 4.41 -5.30
CA PRO A 213 -16.51 4.44 -5.71
C PRO A 213 -16.02 5.86 -5.96
N ALA A 214 -14.81 6.16 -5.50
CA ALA A 214 -14.04 7.26 -6.07
C ALA A 214 -13.67 6.88 -7.52
N LYS A 215 -13.66 7.84 -8.43
CA LYS A 215 -13.32 7.60 -9.84
C LYS A 215 -11.90 8.08 -10.10
N ALA A 216 -11.02 7.16 -10.51
CA ALA A 216 -9.64 7.51 -10.83
C ALA A 216 -9.56 8.37 -12.10
N LYS A 217 -8.76 9.42 -12.07
CA LYS A 217 -8.45 10.26 -13.24
C LYS A 217 -7.18 9.72 -13.91
N LYS A 218 -7.26 9.50 -15.22
CA LYS A 218 -6.13 9.05 -16.04
C LYS A 218 -5.12 10.19 -16.26
N PRO A 219 -3.84 9.87 -16.54
CA PRO A 219 -3.27 8.54 -16.71
C PRO A 219 -2.85 7.86 -15.40
N LEU A 220 -3.03 6.54 -15.32
CA LEU A 220 -2.72 5.72 -14.14
C LEU A 220 -1.62 4.71 -14.43
N ARG A 221 -0.94 4.31 -13.36
CA ARG A 221 0.01 3.20 -13.30
C ARG A 221 -0.39 2.24 -12.19
N PHE A 222 -0.18 0.95 -12.42
CA PHE A 222 -0.34 -0.09 -11.41
C PHE A 222 1.03 -0.65 -11.05
N ILE A 223 1.30 -0.75 -9.75
CA ILE A 223 2.50 -1.42 -9.25
C ILE A 223 2.02 -2.71 -8.57
N VAL A 224 2.30 -3.84 -9.21
CA VAL A 224 1.96 -5.18 -8.71
C VAL A 224 3.13 -5.68 -7.88
N LEU A 225 2.82 -6.08 -6.65
CA LEU A 225 3.75 -6.57 -5.65
C LEU A 225 3.45 -8.05 -5.40
N PRO A 226 4.22 -8.97 -6.01
CA PRO A 226 4.04 -10.40 -5.79
C PRO A 226 4.26 -10.80 -4.34
N GLU A 227 5.34 -10.30 -3.74
CA GLU A 227 5.76 -10.70 -2.40
C GLU A 227 4.94 -10.01 -1.30
N ARG A 228 5.23 -10.38 -0.05
CA ARG A 228 4.64 -9.70 1.11
C ARG A 228 5.24 -8.31 1.26
N PHE A 229 4.53 -7.40 1.93
CA PHE A 229 5.00 -6.03 2.09
C PHE A 229 6.36 -5.93 2.77
N GLU A 230 6.66 -6.85 3.69
CA GLU A 230 7.93 -6.94 4.41
C GLU A 230 9.12 -7.04 3.45
N SER A 231 8.97 -7.79 2.34
CA SER A 231 9.99 -7.89 1.29
C SER A 231 10.29 -6.56 0.62
N TYR A 232 9.36 -5.60 0.62
CA TYR A 232 9.56 -4.29 -0.02
C TYR A 232 10.03 -3.21 0.95
N VAL A 233 10.00 -3.48 2.26
CA VAL A 233 10.61 -2.60 3.27
C VAL A 233 12.13 -2.72 3.20
N LYS A 234 12.63 -3.97 3.11
CA LYS A 234 14.06 -4.29 2.97
C LYS A 234 14.23 -5.32 1.87
N PRO A 235 14.15 -4.88 0.59
CA PRO A 235 14.27 -5.79 -0.53
C PRO A 235 15.64 -6.46 -0.57
N GLU A 236 15.61 -7.76 -0.84
CA GLU A 236 16.79 -8.57 -1.11
C GLU A 236 17.12 -8.49 -2.60
N ASP A 237 18.36 -8.85 -2.97
CA ASP A 237 18.73 -8.91 -4.39
C ASP A 237 17.79 -9.87 -5.13
N GLY A 238 17.22 -9.41 -6.24
CA GLY A 238 16.24 -10.16 -7.02
C GLY A 238 14.78 -10.01 -6.59
N THR A 239 14.47 -9.36 -5.45
CA THR A 239 13.07 -9.03 -5.09
C THR A 239 12.41 -8.31 -6.27
N SER A 240 11.23 -8.77 -6.69
CA SER A 240 10.60 -8.32 -7.93
C SER A 240 9.32 -7.51 -7.70
N LEU A 241 9.04 -6.61 -8.63
CA LEU A 241 7.73 -5.97 -8.80
C LEU A 241 7.43 -5.79 -10.28
N TYR A 242 6.16 -5.64 -10.62
CA TYR A 242 5.73 -5.37 -11.98
C TYR A 242 5.09 -4.00 -12.05
N VAL A 243 5.55 -3.18 -12.99
CA VAL A 243 4.95 -1.88 -13.31
C VAL A 243 4.10 -2.04 -14.55
N VAL A 244 2.84 -1.66 -14.45
CA VAL A 244 1.85 -1.77 -15.52
C VAL A 244 1.32 -0.38 -15.86
N ASP A 245 1.66 0.07 -17.06
CA ASP A 245 1.06 1.23 -17.71
C ASP A 245 0.15 0.72 -18.84
N ASP A 246 0.58 0.81 -20.10
CA ASP A 246 -0.09 0.19 -21.26
C ASP A 246 0.55 -1.17 -21.62
N ASP A 247 1.75 -1.42 -21.09
CA ASP A 247 2.53 -2.65 -21.12
C ASP A 247 2.88 -3.07 -19.68
N VAL A 248 3.54 -4.23 -19.55
CA VAL A 248 4.08 -4.71 -18.27
C VAL A 248 5.61 -4.70 -18.33
N VAL A 249 6.24 -4.14 -17.30
CA VAL A 249 7.69 -4.15 -17.11
C VAL A 249 8.01 -4.71 -15.74
N GLU A 250 8.76 -5.81 -15.69
CA GLU A 250 9.32 -6.34 -14.45
C GLU A 250 10.54 -5.51 -14.02
N TYR A 251 10.56 -5.16 -12.74
CA TYR A 251 11.71 -4.59 -12.07
C TYR A 251 12.21 -5.55 -10.99
N ARG A 252 13.53 -5.64 -10.85
CA ARG A 252 14.20 -6.37 -9.78
C ARG A 252 15.07 -5.42 -8.97
N TYR A 253 15.07 -5.64 -7.66
CA TYR A 253 15.94 -4.91 -6.77
C TYR A 253 17.38 -5.43 -6.90
N HIS A 254 18.34 -4.52 -6.98
CA HIS A 254 19.77 -4.81 -6.88
C HIS A 254 20.38 -3.92 -5.78
N PRO A 255 21.18 -4.49 -4.87
CA PRO A 255 21.90 -3.71 -3.86
C PRO A 255 22.74 -2.59 -4.51
N GLY A 256 22.48 -1.33 -4.12
CA GLY A 256 23.21 -0.16 -4.61
C GLY A 256 22.55 0.57 -5.80
N ASP A 257 21.92 -0.14 -6.73
CA ASP A 257 21.24 0.46 -7.89
C ASP A 257 19.71 0.58 -7.71
N ARG A 258 19.18 0.00 -6.62
CA ARG A 258 17.74 -0.09 -6.33
C ARG A 258 17.02 -0.87 -7.44
N TRP A 259 15.91 -0.33 -7.96
CA TRP A 259 15.05 -1.02 -8.92
C TRP A 259 15.55 -0.89 -10.37
N LEU A 260 16.05 -2.00 -10.92
CA LEU A 260 16.47 -2.16 -12.30
C LEU A 260 15.41 -2.90 -13.11
N LYS A 261 15.29 -2.65 -14.42
CA LYS A 261 14.46 -3.51 -15.27
C LYS A 261 15.06 -4.91 -15.25
N ALA A 262 14.23 -5.96 -15.32
CA ALA A 262 14.70 -7.35 -15.26
C ALA A 262 15.84 -7.64 -16.26
N ALA A 263 15.70 -7.21 -17.51
CA ALA A 263 16.74 -7.38 -18.54
C ALA A 263 18.07 -6.65 -18.24
N ASP A 264 18.02 -5.55 -17.47
CA ASP A 264 19.23 -4.82 -17.06
C ASP A 264 19.85 -5.47 -15.80
N TRP A 265 19.01 -6.04 -14.93
CA TRP A 265 19.45 -6.81 -13.77
C TRP A 265 20.17 -8.09 -14.19
N GLU A 266 19.63 -8.85 -15.15
CA GLU A 266 20.24 -10.08 -15.68
C GLU A 266 21.63 -9.83 -16.26
N LYS A 267 21.79 -8.79 -17.08
CA LYS A 267 23.09 -8.40 -17.63
C LYS A 267 24.13 -8.09 -16.55
N LYS A 268 23.71 -7.52 -15.42
CA LYS A 268 24.62 -7.27 -14.30
C LYS A 268 25.05 -8.56 -13.62
N GLN A 269 24.12 -9.50 -13.41
CA GLN A 269 24.43 -10.80 -12.82
C GLN A 269 25.40 -11.59 -13.71
N ASP A 270 25.17 -11.62 -15.02
CA ASP A 270 26.06 -12.28 -15.98
C ASP A 270 27.49 -11.70 -15.93
N GLY A 271 27.62 -10.37 -15.83
CA GLY A 271 28.92 -9.71 -15.72
C GLY A 271 29.66 -10.03 -14.41
N VAL A 272 28.92 -10.20 -13.31
CA VAL A 272 29.50 -10.63 -12.02
C VAL A 272 29.99 -12.08 -12.12
N GLU A 273 29.21 -12.98 -12.70
CA GLU A 273 29.61 -14.37 -12.90
C GLU A 273 30.85 -14.49 -13.80
N GLU A 274 30.91 -13.74 -14.90
CA GLU A 274 32.06 -13.73 -15.79
C GLU A 274 33.33 -13.25 -15.06
N HIS A 275 33.20 -12.20 -14.24
CA HIS A 275 34.31 -11.70 -13.43
C HIS A 275 34.80 -12.75 -12.42
N LEU A 276 33.89 -13.41 -11.70
CA LEU A 276 34.25 -14.45 -10.72
C LEU A 276 34.93 -15.64 -11.40
N ARG A 277 34.41 -16.10 -12.56
CA ARG A 277 35.06 -17.15 -13.35
C ARG A 277 36.46 -16.74 -13.83
N ALA A 278 36.64 -15.48 -14.23
CA ALA A 278 37.95 -14.97 -14.63
C ALA A 278 38.95 -14.91 -13.48
N VAL A 279 38.51 -14.56 -12.26
CA VAL A 279 39.34 -14.57 -11.05
C VAL A 279 39.76 -15.99 -10.68
N ASP A 280 38.83 -16.95 -10.71
CA ASP A 280 39.13 -18.36 -10.41
C ASP A 280 40.03 -19.02 -11.47
N ALA A 281 40.00 -18.54 -12.71
CA ALA A 281 40.85 -19.00 -13.79
C ALA A 281 42.29 -18.44 -13.74
N GLN A 282 42.59 -17.45 -12.88
CA GLN A 282 43.96 -16.97 -12.74
C GLN A 282 44.84 -18.02 -12.04
N PRO A 283 45.98 -18.41 -12.63
CA PRO A 283 46.87 -19.39 -12.01
C PRO A 283 47.35 -18.86 -10.67
N LYS A 284 47.09 -19.61 -9.59
CA LYS A 284 47.62 -19.28 -8.26
C LYS A 284 49.13 -19.20 -8.36
N SER A 285 49.68 -18.01 -8.10
CA SER A 285 51.12 -17.80 -8.05
C SER A 285 51.75 -18.87 -7.16
N PRO A 286 52.81 -19.57 -7.61
CA PRO A 286 53.46 -20.56 -6.78
C PRO A 286 53.89 -19.89 -5.47
N PRO A 287 53.76 -20.58 -4.31
CA PRO A 287 54.16 -20.00 -3.05
C PRO A 287 55.61 -19.54 -3.15
N SER A 288 55.86 -18.26 -2.85
CA SER A 288 57.18 -17.67 -2.82
C SER A 288 57.95 -18.28 -1.65
N GLY A 289 58.58 -19.42 -1.89
CA GLY A 289 59.50 -20.05 -0.97
C GLY A 289 60.92 -19.81 -1.45
N TRP A 290 61.61 -18.86 -0.80
CA TRP A 290 63.02 -18.92 -0.43
C TRP A 290 63.21 -18.13 0.86
#